data_AF-L1N9Y4-F1
#
_entry.id   AF-L1N9Y4-F1
#
_cell.length_a   1.000
_cell.length_b   1.000
_cell.length_c   1.000
_cell.angle_alpha   90.00
_cell.angle_beta   90.00
_cell.angle_gamma   90.00
#
_symmetry.space_group_name_H-M   'P 1'
#
loop_
_entity.id
_entity.type
_entity.pdbx_description
1 polymer ?
#
loop_
_entity_poly.entity_id
_entity_poly.type
_entity_poly.pdbx_seq_one_letter_code
_entity_poly.pdbx_strand_id
1 'polypeptide(L)'
;MECNDCSQLITTLVSLLTAALSGFLSYYFAVRKYRKESQENVERWKYEAIWHAHQSFYKLLRFMTDNENADSILVFRKQEGSKQPQPIFRKDKAREFLAELTDEFYKKGNGLFLSKEVADSLFKYRHIVFGLLQVFSNYDENEVQLKNTQAVENMKKNFQQLSPEIRKSLHLHRRDLLFS
;
A
#
# COMPACT_ATOMS: atom_id res chain seq x y z
N MET A 1 55.77 46.19 -35.29
CA MET A 1 55.23 45.99 -33.93
C MET A 1 53.77 45.57 -34.09
N GLU A 2 53.51 44.44 -34.77
CA GLU A 2 52.16 44.01 -35.19
C GLU A 2 51.87 42.54 -34.83
N CYS A 3 52.88 41.77 -34.41
CA CYS A 3 52.75 40.33 -34.17
C CYS A 3 52.16 39.99 -32.77
N ASN A 4 52.21 40.94 -31.82
CA ASN A 4 51.73 40.72 -30.45
C ASN A 4 50.20 40.85 -30.32
N ASP A 5 49.59 41.81 -31.03
CA ASP A 5 48.14 42.06 -30.94
C ASP A 5 47.33 40.92 -31.58
N CYS A 6 47.82 40.35 -32.68
CA CYS A 6 47.18 39.21 -33.34
C CYS A 6 47.21 37.94 -32.46
N SER A 7 48.31 37.71 -31.74
CA SER A 7 48.44 36.62 -30.77
C SER A 7 47.50 36.78 -29.56
N GLN A 8 47.34 38.02 -29.07
CA GLN A 8 46.40 38.33 -27.99
C GLN A 8 44.93 38.16 -28.41
N LEU A 9 44.58 38.51 -29.65
CA LEU A 9 43.23 38.28 -30.20
C LEU A 9 42.92 36.79 -30.38
N ILE A 10 43.88 35.99 -30.84
CA ILE A 10 43.70 34.54 -30.99
C ILE A 10 43.54 33.87 -29.62
N THR A 11 44.37 34.22 -28.64
CA THR A 11 44.29 33.64 -27.27
C THR A 11 42.99 34.02 -26.56
N THR A 12 42.51 35.26 -26.71
CA THR A 12 41.19 35.67 -26.18
C THR A 12 40.04 34.92 -26.87
N LEU A 13 40.07 34.78 -28.20
CA LEU A 13 39.08 33.99 -28.95
C LEU A 13 39.07 32.51 -28.54
N VAL A 14 40.24 31.89 -28.40
CA VAL A 14 40.36 30.50 -27.93
C VAL A 14 39.82 30.37 -26.50
N SER A 15 40.15 31.30 -25.59
CA SER A 15 39.64 31.27 -24.22
C SER A 15 38.11 31.41 -24.16
N LEU A 16 37.52 32.29 -24.98
CA LEU A 16 36.08 32.47 -25.11
C LEU A 16 35.40 31.22 -25.64
N LEU A 17 35.96 30.60 -26.69
CA LEU A 17 35.46 29.33 -27.23
C LEU A 17 35.53 28.20 -26.20
N THR A 18 36.63 28.12 -25.45
CA THR A 18 36.81 27.10 -24.42
C THR A 18 35.81 27.30 -23.27
N ALA A 19 35.60 28.55 -22.83
CA ALA A 19 34.61 28.90 -21.83
C ALA A 19 33.18 28.58 -22.32
N ALA A 20 32.84 28.96 -23.56
CA ALA A 20 31.54 28.66 -24.15
C ALA A 20 31.30 27.15 -24.30
N LEU A 21 32.30 26.39 -24.76
CA LEU A 21 32.21 24.94 -24.90
C LEU A 21 32.07 24.25 -23.54
N SER A 22 32.84 24.70 -22.53
CA SER A 22 32.76 24.18 -21.16
C SER A 22 31.40 24.47 -20.52
N GLY A 23 30.85 25.68 -20.72
CA GLY A 23 29.51 26.05 -20.29
C GLY A 23 28.42 25.20 -20.97
N PHE A 24 28.52 25.01 -22.29
CA PHE A 24 27.59 24.17 -23.05
C PHE A 24 27.63 22.71 -22.61
N LEU A 25 28.83 22.12 -22.46
CA LEU A 25 29.00 20.74 -22.01
C LEU A 25 28.47 20.57 -20.58
N SER A 26 28.82 21.48 -19.67
CA SER A 26 28.34 21.45 -18.27
C SER A 26 26.82 21.53 -18.21
N TYR A 27 26.21 22.43 -18.99
CA TYR A 27 24.76 22.54 -19.12
C TYR A 27 24.14 21.25 -19.67
N TYR A 28 24.69 20.71 -20.76
CA TYR A 28 24.19 19.47 -21.38
C TYR A 28 24.23 18.28 -20.41
N PHE A 29 25.35 18.09 -19.71
CA PHE A 29 25.48 17.02 -18.72
C PHE A 29 24.59 17.24 -17.49
N ALA A 30 24.47 18.48 -17.00
CA ALA A 30 23.58 18.81 -15.90
C ALA A 30 22.12 18.49 -16.25
N VAL A 31 21.63 18.94 -17.41
CA VAL A 31 20.25 18.64 -17.87
C VAL A 31 20.05 17.13 -18.04
N ARG A 32 21.02 16.42 -18.59
CA ARG A 32 20.92 14.95 -18.74
C ARG A 32 20.87 14.25 -17.38
N LYS A 33 21.66 14.69 -16.40
CA LYS A 33 21.66 14.19 -15.03
C LYS A 33 20.31 14.46 -14.34
N TYR A 34 19.82 15.70 -14.38
CA TYR A 34 18.53 16.07 -13.79
C TYR A 34 17.36 15.29 -14.40
N ARG A 35 17.37 15.03 -15.71
CA ARG A 35 16.33 14.20 -16.35
C ARG A 35 16.35 12.76 -15.83
N LYS A 36 17.52 12.15 -15.69
CA LYS A 36 17.66 10.80 -15.13
C LYS A 36 17.22 10.74 -13.67
N GLU A 37 17.73 11.65 -12.84
CA GLU A 37 17.35 11.73 -11.43
C GLU A 37 15.85 11.99 -11.26
N SER A 38 15.25 12.84 -12.09
CA SER A 38 13.80 13.08 -12.09
C SER A 38 13.02 11.81 -12.43
N GLN A 39 13.43 11.05 -13.45
CA GLN A 39 12.78 9.79 -13.80
C GLN A 39 12.93 8.75 -12.69
N GLU A 40 14.12 8.59 -12.14
CA GLU A 40 14.38 7.67 -11.02
C GLU A 40 13.58 8.05 -9.77
N ASN A 41 13.48 9.34 -9.46
CA ASN A 41 12.69 9.83 -8.34
C ASN A 41 11.19 9.54 -8.56
N VAL A 42 10.66 9.80 -9.76
CA VAL A 42 9.27 9.46 -10.08
C VAL A 42 9.02 7.96 -9.91
N GLU A 43 9.93 7.12 -10.38
CA GLU A 43 9.80 5.67 -10.19
C GLU A 43 9.85 5.30 -8.70
N ARG A 44 10.81 5.82 -7.92
CA ARG A 44 10.87 5.57 -6.47
C ARG A 44 9.58 5.96 -5.76
N TRP A 45 9.04 7.14 -6.05
CA TRP A 45 7.79 7.62 -5.46
C TRP A 45 6.61 6.71 -5.81
N LYS A 46 6.54 6.20 -7.04
CA LYS A 46 5.53 5.19 -7.42
C LYS A 46 5.69 3.91 -6.60
N TYR A 47 6.92 3.40 -6.47
CA TYR A 47 7.18 2.18 -5.69
C TYR A 47 6.83 2.36 -4.21
N GLU A 48 7.20 3.50 -3.62
CA GLU A 48 6.87 3.84 -2.23
C GLU A 48 5.35 3.93 -2.04
N ALA A 49 4.63 4.58 -2.95
CA ALA A 49 3.17 4.66 -2.90
C ALA A 49 2.52 3.27 -2.97
N ILE A 50 2.98 2.40 -3.88
CA ILE A 50 2.50 1.02 -3.99
C ILE A 50 2.81 0.25 -2.69
N TRP A 51 4.03 0.35 -2.19
CA TRP A 51 4.45 -0.32 -0.95
C TRP A 51 3.59 0.11 0.25
N HIS A 52 3.40 1.42 0.44
CA HIS A 52 2.57 1.96 1.51
C HIS A 52 1.12 1.52 1.39
N ALA A 53 0.56 1.49 0.18
CA ALA A 53 -0.79 0.97 -0.02
C ALA A 53 -0.89 -0.49 0.42
N HIS A 54 0.05 -1.33 0.00
CA HIS A 54 0.05 -2.75 0.36
C HIS A 54 0.23 -2.98 1.87
N GLN A 55 1.15 -2.26 2.51
CA GLN A 55 1.29 -2.27 3.97
C GLN A 55 -0.02 -1.87 4.67
N SER A 56 -0.68 -0.85 4.13
CA SER A 56 -1.93 -0.38 4.68
C SER A 56 -3.04 -1.43 4.61
N PHE A 57 -3.20 -2.13 3.49
CA PHE A 57 -4.20 -3.21 3.41
C PHE A 57 -3.79 -4.47 4.16
N TYR A 58 -2.50 -4.77 4.26
CA TYR A 58 -2.00 -5.87 5.07
C TYR A 58 -2.40 -5.69 6.54
N LYS A 59 -2.35 -4.46 7.08
CA LYS A 59 -2.75 -4.21 8.47
C LYS A 59 -4.22 -4.55 8.73
N LEU A 60 -5.09 -4.43 7.74
CA LEU A 60 -6.52 -4.72 7.88
C LEU A 60 -6.79 -6.22 8.08
N LEU A 61 -5.83 -7.08 7.72
CA LEU A 61 -5.92 -8.53 7.99
C LEU A 61 -6.03 -8.85 9.48
N ARG A 62 -5.59 -7.95 10.39
CA ARG A 62 -5.75 -8.13 11.84
C ARG A 62 -7.20 -8.30 12.26
N PHE A 63 -8.13 -7.64 11.58
CA PHE A 63 -9.56 -7.75 11.83
C PHE A 63 -10.16 -9.08 11.34
N MET A 64 -9.52 -9.66 10.32
CA MET A 64 -10.07 -10.77 9.54
C MET A 64 -9.58 -12.15 9.98
N THR A 65 -8.48 -12.19 10.73
CA THR A 65 -7.89 -13.45 11.19
C THR A 65 -8.81 -14.18 12.16
N ASP A 66 -8.76 -15.51 12.10
CA ASP A 66 -9.41 -16.44 13.01
C ASP A 66 -8.63 -16.64 14.32
N ASN A 67 -7.38 -16.17 14.37
CA ASN A 67 -6.63 -16.08 15.62
C ASN A 67 -7.14 -14.89 16.44
N GLU A 68 -7.48 -15.14 17.70
CA GLU A 68 -7.94 -14.07 18.59
C GLU A 68 -6.82 -13.05 18.83
N ASN A 69 -7.11 -11.79 18.51
CA ASN A 69 -6.31 -10.64 18.86
C ASN A 69 -7.24 -9.51 19.32
N ALA A 70 -6.66 -8.38 19.74
CA ALA A 70 -7.42 -7.24 20.26
C ALA A 70 -8.49 -6.72 19.29
N ASP A 71 -8.31 -6.94 17.99
CA ASP A 71 -9.07 -6.33 16.90
C ASP A 71 -9.83 -7.34 16.03
N SER A 72 -9.66 -8.64 16.25
CA SER A 72 -10.39 -9.66 15.50
C SER A 72 -11.90 -9.42 15.59
N ILE A 73 -12.56 -9.34 14.45
CA ILE A 73 -14.02 -9.18 14.37
C ILE A 73 -14.72 -10.48 14.79
N LEU A 74 -14.11 -11.62 14.48
CA LEU A 74 -14.61 -12.94 14.80
C LEU A 74 -13.65 -13.62 15.78
N VAL A 75 -14.15 -14.00 16.96
CA VAL A 75 -13.38 -14.71 17.98
C VAL A 75 -14.08 -16.01 18.37
N PHE A 76 -13.31 -17.01 18.78
CA PHE A 76 -13.81 -18.33 19.15
C PHE A 76 -13.63 -18.55 20.64
N ARG A 77 -14.67 -18.32 21.44
CA ARG A 77 -14.60 -18.46 22.91
C ARG A 77 -15.41 -19.64 23.41
N LYS A 78 -14.87 -20.35 24.39
CA LYS A 78 -15.58 -21.45 25.06
C LYS A 78 -16.54 -20.85 26.09
N GLN A 79 -17.84 -21.00 25.86
CA GLN A 79 -18.85 -20.66 26.86
C GLN A 79 -18.99 -21.79 27.89
N GLU A 80 -19.42 -21.43 29.11
CA GLU A 80 -19.71 -22.42 30.16
C GLU A 80 -20.70 -23.46 29.65
N GLY A 81 -20.36 -24.74 29.84
CA GLY A 81 -21.19 -25.87 29.38
C GLY A 81 -20.99 -26.28 27.92
N SER A 82 -20.29 -25.49 27.08
CA SER A 82 -20.03 -25.89 25.70
C SER A 82 -18.74 -26.70 25.54
N LYS A 83 -18.82 -27.81 24.79
CA LYS A 83 -17.66 -28.62 24.42
C LYS A 83 -16.80 -27.97 23.33
N GLN A 84 -17.37 -27.06 22.53
CA GLN A 84 -16.68 -26.44 21.40
C GLN A 84 -16.70 -24.91 21.47
N PRO A 85 -15.59 -24.23 21.13
CA PRO A 85 -15.54 -22.78 21.01
C PRO A 85 -16.65 -22.24 20.10
N GLN A 86 -17.38 -21.26 20.58
CA GLN A 86 -18.47 -20.64 19.83
C GLN A 86 -17.96 -19.37 19.13
N PRO A 87 -18.37 -19.13 17.88
CA PRO A 87 -18.05 -17.89 17.16
C PRO A 87 -18.79 -16.71 17.79
N ILE A 88 -18.04 -15.68 18.14
CA ILE A 88 -18.55 -14.41 18.66
C ILE A 88 -18.16 -13.31 17.69
N PHE A 89 -19.13 -12.51 17.29
CA PHE A 89 -18.98 -11.34 16.43
C PHE A 89 -18.87 -10.08 17.27
N ARG A 90 -17.81 -9.30 17.06
CA ARG A 90 -17.50 -8.06 17.79
C ARG A 90 -17.87 -6.83 16.95
N LYS A 91 -19.00 -6.18 17.26
CA LYS A 91 -19.58 -5.07 16.48
C LYS A 91 -18.74 -3.81 16.50
N ASP A 92 -18.12 -3.49 17.62
CA ASP A 92 -17.18 -2.39 17.76
C ASP A 92 -16.01 -2.55 16.77
N LYS A 93 -15.41 -3.74 16.71
CA LYS A 93 -14.33 -4.07 15.79
C LYS A 93 -14.75 -4.14 14.33
N ALA A 94 -15.97 -4.60 14.07
CA ALA A 94 -16.56 -4.53 12.73
C ALA A 94 -16.70 -3.07 12.25
N ARG A 95 -17.14 -2.14 13.12
CA ARG A 95 -17.23 -0.71 12.78
C ARG A 95 -15.86 -0.09 12.58
N GLU A 96 -14.89 -0.43 13.44
CA GLU A 96 -13.48 0.00 13.31
C GLU A 96 -12.90 -0.42 11.96
N PHE A 97 -13.07 -1.69 11.58
CA PHE A 97 -12.66 -2.19 10.27
C PHE A 97 -13.29 -1.42 9.10
N LEU A 98 -14.61 -1.18 9.13
CA LEU A 98 -15.30 -0.44 8.06
C LEU A 98 -14.78 1.00 7.94
N ALA A 99 -14.52 1.66 9.08
CA ALA A 99 -13.98 3.00 9.11
C ALA A 99 -12.55 3.05 8.55
N GLU A 100 -11.67 2.16 9.01
CA GLU A 100 -10.29 2.08 8.53
C GLU A 100 -10.20 1.67 7.06
N LEU A 101 -11.00 0.69 6.61
CA LEU A 101 -11.04 0.30 5.20
C LEU A 101 -11.43 1.51 4.33
N THR A 102 -12.42 2.29 4.75
CA THR A 102 -12.86 3.47 4.00
C THR A 102 -11.78 4.56 3.98
N ASP A 103 -11.12 4.80 5.12
CA ASP A 103 -10.04 5.77 5.24
C ASP A 103 -8.84 5.41 4.35
N GLU A 104 -8.40 4.15 4.41
CA GLU A 104 -7.27 3.68 3.62
C GLU A 104 -7.60 3.63 2.14
N PHE A 105 -8.77 3.12 1.77
CA PHE A 105 -9.13 2.96 0.37
C PHE A 105 -9.40 4.29 -0.32
N TYR A 106 -10.24 5.16 0.27
CA TYR A 106 -10.72 6.38 -0.39
C TYR A 106 -10.01 7.65 0.06
N LYS A 107 -9.83 7.87 1.37
CA LYS A 107 -9.27 9.14 1.86
C LYS A 107 -7.77 9.24 1.60
N LYS A 108 -7.05 8.14 1.83
CA LYS A 108 -5.61 8.05 1.55
C LYS A 108 -5.28 7.63 0.13
N GLY A 109 -6.29 7.20 -0.64
CA GLY A 109 -6.14 6.80 -2.04
C GLY A 109 -5.35 5.50 -2.25
N ASN A 110 -5.07 4.73 -1.19
CA ASN A 110 -4.29 3.50 -1.30
C ASN A 110 -5.00 2.46 -2.18
N GLY A 111 -6.33 2.53 -2.30
CA GLY A 111 -7.12 1.64 -3.15
C GLY A 111 -6.73 1.66 -4.63
N LEU A 112 -6.13 2.75 -5.13
CA LEU A 112 -5.67 2.88 -6.52
C LEU A 112 -4.53 1.92 -6.88
N PHE A 113 -3.80 1.44 -5.87
CA PHE A 113 -2.62 0.59 -6.05
C PHE A 113 -2.89 -0.88 -5.74
N LEU A 114 -4.15 -1.25 -5.49
CA LEU A 114 -4.55 -2.64 -5.28
C LEU A 114 -4.85 -3.34 -6.60
N SER A 115 -4.55 -4.63 -6.65
CA SER A 115 -5.08 -5.49 -7.70
C SER A 115 -6.60 -5.62 -7.56
N LYS A 116 -7.27 -5.91 -8.67
CA LYS A 116 -8.72 -6.11 -8.70
C LYS A 116 -9.14 -7.24 -7.75
N GLU A 117 -8.38 -8.32 -7.71
CA GLU A 117 -8.65 -9.51 -6.89
C GLU A 117 -8.60 -9.18 -5.39
N VAL A 118 -7.60 -8.40 -4.97
CA VAL A 118 -7.46 -7.95 -3.58
C VAL A 118 -8.61 -7.02 -3.21
N ALA A 119 -8.93 -6.06 -4.08
CA ALA A 119 -10.05 -5.14 -3.86
C ALA A 119 -11.39 -5.91 -3.77
N ASP A 120 -11.70 -6.76 -4.75
CA ASP A 120 -12.94 -7.55 -4.78
C ASP A 120 -13.09 -8.42 -3.52
N SER A 121 -12.00 -9.06 -3.08
CA SER A 121 -12.00 -9.89 -1.86
C SER A 121 -12.23 -9.05 -0.59
N LEU A 122 -11.56 -7.89 -0.46
CA LEU A 122 -11.78 -6.94 0.65
C LEU A 122 -13.24 -6.44 0.67
N PHE A 123 -13.80 -6.06 -0.48
CA PHE A 123 -15.18 -5.57 -0.56
C PHE A 123 -16.21 -6.66 -0.33
N LYS A 124 -15.91 -7.91 -0.71
CA LYS A 124 -16.71 -9.08 -0.34
C LYS A 124 -16.73 -9.27 1.18
N TYR A 125 -15.59 -9.13 1.85
CA TYR A 125 -15.53 -9.21 3.31
C TYR A 125 -16.29 -8.05 3.96
N ARG A 126 -16.08 -6.82 3.47
CA ARG A 126 -16.84 -5.62 3.86
C ARG A 126 -18.35 -5.85 3.79
N HIS A 127 -18.83 -6.45 2.70
CA HIS A 127 -20.25 -6.73 2.53
C HIS A 127 -20.78 -7.70 3.59
N ILE A 128 -20.03 -8.77 3.90
CA ILE A 128 -20.38 -9.71 4.98
C ILE A 128 -20.46 -8.98 6.33
N VAL A 129 -19.41 -8.23 6.69
CA VAL A 129 -19.34 -7.49 7.96
C VAL A 129 -20.47 -6.48 8.10
N PHE A 130 -20.76 -5.73 7.04
CA PHE A 130 -21.84 -4.76 7.02
C PHE A 130 -23.21 -5.43 7.16
N GLY A 131 -23.44 -6.54 6.46
CA GLY A 131 -24.67 -7.33 6.61
C GLY A 131 -24.86 -7.86 8.03
N LEU A 132 -23.79 -8.34 8.67
CA LEU A 132 -23.84 -8.78 10.07
C LEU A 132 -24.16 -7.62 11.02
N LEU A 133 -23.56 -6.44 10.82
CA LEU A 133 -23.89 -5.24 11.60
C LEU A 133 -25.36 -4.85 11.48
N GLN A 134 -25.95 -4.99 10.30
CA GLN A 134 -27.38 -4.73 10.09
C GLN A 134 -28.26 -5.74 10.84
N VAL A 135 -27.95 -7.03 10.73
CA VAL A 135 -28.67 -8.10 11.43
C VAL A 135 -28.65 -7.88 12.95
N PHE A 136 -27.51 -7.46 13.51
CA PHE A 136 -27.34 -7.25 14.95
C PHE A 136 -27.50 -5.79 15.39
N SER A 137 -28.14 -4.95 14.57
CA SER A 137 -28.30 -3.52 14.83
C SER A 137 -29.16 -3.24 16.07
N ASN A 138 -30.17 -4.07 16.32
CA ASN A 138 -31.09 -3.94 17.46
C ASN A 138 -30.59 -4.60 18.75
N TYR A 139 -29.37 -5.17 18.75
CA TYR A 139 -28.78 -5.76 19.94
C TYR A 139 -27.95 -4.68 20.65
N ASP A 140 -28.08 -4.55 21.97
CA ASP A 140 -27.29 -3.56 22.72
C ASP A 140 -25.85 -4.04 22.97
N GLU A 141 -25.66 -5.34 23.10
CA GLU A 141 -24.35 -5.97 23.36
C GLU A 141 -23.41 -5.79 22.16
N ASN A 142 -22.16 -5.36 22.41
CA ASN A 142 -21.15 -5.25 21.34
C ASN A 142 -20.66 -6.61 20.84
N GLU A 143 -20.70 -7.63 21.68
CA GLU A 143 -20.33 -9.00 21.33
C GLU A 143 -21.58 -9.85 21.20
N VAL A 144 -21.78 -10.48 20.04
CA VAL A 144 -22.96 -11.29 19.78
C VAL A 144 -22.54 -12.67 19.27
N GLN A 145 -23.12 -13.73 19.82
CA GLN A 145 -22.86 -15.08 19.33
C GLN A 145 -23.39 -15.25 17.90
N LEU A 146 -22.51 -15.64 16.98
CA LEU A 146 -22.85 -15.80 15.57
C LEU A 146 -23.30 -17.23 15.28
N LYS A 147 -24.61 -17.49 15.37
CA LYS A 147 -25.16 -18.83 15.09
C LYS A 147 -25.14 -19.23 13.61
N ASN A 148 -24.94 -18.26 12.71
CA ASN A 148 -24.89 -18.50 11.27
C ASN A 148 -23.51 -19.08 10.87
N THR A 149 -23.46 -20.40 10.73
CA THR A 149 -22.26 -21.15 10.33
C THR A 149 -21.75 -20.76 8.95
N GLN A 150 -22.65 -20.50 7.99
CA GLN A 150 -22.29 -20.10 6.63
C GLN A 150 -21.55 -18.75 6.63
N ALA A 151 -22.00 -17.78 7.44
CA ALA A 151 -21.33 -16.49 7.56
C ALA A 151 -19.92 -16.64 8.14
N VAL A 152 -19.75 -17.48 9.17
CA VAL A 152 -18.46 -17.80 9.79
C VAL A 152 -17.50 -18.43 8.77
N GLU A 153 -17.95 -19.41 8.01
CA GLU A 153 -17.16 -20.07 6.97
C GLU A 153 -16.78 -19.11 5.84
N ASN A 154 -17.72 -18.27 5.41
CA ASN A 154 -17.46 -17.26 4.39
C ASN A 154 -16.40 -16.25 4.83
N MET A 155 -16.43 -15.81 6.10
CA MET A 155 -15.41 -14.91 6.66
C MET A 155 -14.03 -15.59 6.68
N LYS A 156 -13.94 -16.83 7.16
CA LYS A 156 -12.69 -17.61 7.17
C LYS A 156 -12.13 -17.82 5.77
N LYS A 157 -12.98 -18.26 4.83
CA LYS A 157 -12.60 -18.51 3.44
C LYS A 157 -12.08 -17.23 2.77
N ASN A 158 -12.74 -16.09 3.03
CA ASN A 158 -12.29 -14.81 2.49
C ASN A 158 -10.90 -14.43 3.02
N PHE A 159 -10.66 -14.54 4.34
CA PHE A 159 -9.34 -14.30 4.92
C PHE A 159 -8.24 -15.20 4.33
N GLN A 160 -8.53 -16.50 4.19
CA GLN A 160 -7.60 -17.47 3.60
C GLN A 160 -7.27 -17.18 2.13
N GLN A 161 -8.21 -16.57 1.39
CA GLN A 161 -7.98 -16.13 0.01
C GLN A 161 -7.22 -14.80 -0.05
N LEU A 162 -7.57 -13.85 0.81
CA LEU A 162 -7.03 -12.49 0.77
C LEU A 162 -5.58 -12.42 1.24
N SER A 163 -5.23 -13.17 2.30
CA SER A 163 -3.88 -13.12 2.90
C SER A 163 -2.77 -13.51 1.90
N PRO A 164 -2.90 -14.60 1.12
CA PRO A 164 -1.94 -14.91 0.05
C PRO A 164 -1.90 -13.87 -1.07
N GLU A 165 -3.05 -13.34 -1.50
CA GLU A 165 -3.09 -12.37 -2.60
C GLU A 165 -2.41 -11.05 -2.24
N ILE A 166 -2.64 -10.53 -1.03
CA ILE A 166 -1.91 -9.35 -0.53
C ILE A 166 -0.40 -9.64 -0.43
N ARG A 167 0.00 -10.85 -0.03
CA ARG A 167 1.42 -11.22 0.05
C ARG A 167 2.06 -11.37 -1.34
N LYS A 168 1.34 -11.93 -2.32
CA LYS A 168 1.80 -12.00 -3.71
C LYS A 168 1.99 -10.62 -4.30
N SER A 169 1.08 -9.68 -4.02
CA SER A 169 1.21 -8.32 -4.52
C SER A 169 2.28 -7.50 -3.78
N LEU A 170 2.58 -7.86 -2.51
CA LEU A 170 3.77 -7.39 -1.77
C LEU A 170 5.09 -7.96 -2.31
N HIS A 171 5.07 -9.12 -2.97
CA HIS A 171 6.17 -9.56 -3.84
C HIS A 171 6.21 -8.69 -5.12
N LEU A 172 6.25 -7.37 -4.93
CA LEU A 172 6.98 -6.47 -5.81
C LEU A 172 8.26 -7.22 -6.18
N HIS A 173 8.39 -7.52 -7.48
CA HIS A 173 9.47 -8.29 -8.06
C HIS A 173 10.73 -8.10 -7.25
N ARG A 174 11.34 -9.23 -6.84
CA ARG A 174 12.73 -9.34 -6.39
C ARG A 174 13.55 -8.39 -7.27
N ARG A 175 13.66 -7.13 -6.87
CA ARG A 175 14.69 -6.24 -7.37
C ARG A 175 15.88 -6.87 -6.73
N ASP A 176 16.55 -7.69 -7.53
CA ASP A 176 17.99 -7.64 -7.65
C ASP A 176 18.46 -6.30 -7.05
N LEU A 177 18.73 -6.34 -5.75
CA LEU A 177 19.54 -5.36 -5.06
C LEU A 177 20.95 -5.59 -5.63
N LEU A 178 21.10 -5.40 -6.93
CA LEU A 178 22.38 -5.16 -7.56
C LEU A 178 22.73 -3.76 -7.09
N PHE A 179 23.27 -3.72 -5.86
CA PHE A 179 24.28 -2.74 -5.51
C PHE A 179 25.40 -2.96 -6.52
N SER A 180 25.31 -2.26 -7.66
CA SER A 180 26.41 -2.10 -8.61
C SER A 180 27.48 -1.22 -8.00
#